data_AF-A0A9E4QZ73-F1
#
_entry.id   AF-A0A9E4QZ73-F1
#
_cell.length_a   1.000
_cell.length_b   1.000
_cell.length_c   1.000
_cell.angle_alpha   90.00
_cell.angle_beta   90.00
_cell.angle_gamma   90.00
#
_symmetry.space_group_name_H-M   'P 1'
#
loop_
_entity.id
_entity.type
_entity.pdbx_description
1 polymer ?
#
loop_
_entity_poly.entity_id
_entity_poly.type
_entity_poly.pdbx_seq_one_letter_code
_entity_poly.pdbx_strand_id
1 'polypeptide(L)'
;MSIYAVSKIFYMLENDASFRERIKSNPLDAIEEFALSPEEKDALTSGDVEALFKMGVHAFLLNGLSRHQLFGVTRENYFPRIRGQESPR
;
A
#
# COMPACT_ATOMS: atom_id res chain seq x y z
N MET A 1 -7.63 4.88 -15.46
CA MET A 1 -7.24 3.66 -14.71
C MET A 1 -8.05 3.60 -13.42
N SER A 2 -8.37 2.42 -12.91
CA SER A 2 -9.23 2.25 -11.72
C SER A 2 -8.39 1.83 -10.53
N ILE A 3 -8.31 2.68 -9.49
CA ILE A 3 -7.58 2.44 -8.23
C ILE A 3 -8.22 1.35 -7.34
N TYR A 4 -9.18 0.62 -7.89
CA TYR A 4 -9.96 -0.39 -7.20
C TYR A 4 -9.10 -1.57 -6.74
N ALA A 5 -8.14 -2.03 -7.56
CA ALA A 5 -7.28 -3.14 -7.21
C ALA A 5 -6.45 -2.84 -5.94
N VAL A 6 -5.83 -1.65 -5.90
CA VAL A 6 -5.11 -1.16 -4.73
C VAL A 6 -6.01 -1.01 -3.51
N SER A 7 -7.18 -0.40 -3.69
CA SER A 7 -8.17 -0.24 -2.61
C SER A 7 -8.66 -1.60 -2.06
N LYS A 8 -8.81 -2.60 -2.94
CA LYS A 8 -9.19 -3.97 -2.59
C LYS A 8 -8.10 -4.67 -1.79
N ILE A 9 -6.82 -4.49 -2.14
CA ILE A 9 -5.69 -5.01 -1.34
C ILE A 9 -5.78 -4.47 0.08
N PHE A 10 -5.98 -3.16 0.26
CA PHE A 10 -6.11 -2.58 1.60
C PHE A 10 -7.36 -3.02 2.33
N TYR A 11 -8.47 -3.20 1.62
CA TYR A 11 -9.68 -3.79 2.20
C TYR A 11 -9.41 -5.21 2.71
N MET A 12 -8.77 -6.07 1.91
CA MET A 12 -8.42 -7.44 2.31
C MET A 12 -7.41 -7.47 3.46
N LEU A 13 -6.45 -6.55 3.48
CA LEU A 13 -5.49 -6.44 4.58
C LEU A 13 -6.17 -6.24 5.94
N GLU A 14 -7.27 -5.49 5.98
CA GLU A 14 -8.02 -5.23 7.21
C GLU A 14 -9.04 -6.34 7.55
N ASN A 15 -9.65 -6.95 6.54
CA ASN A 15 -10.79 -7.86 6.73
C ASN A 15 -10.44 -9.36 6.62
N ASP A 16 -9.30 -9.72 6.03
CA ASP A 16 -8.89 -11.11 5.79
C ASP A 16 -7.56 -11.40 6.50
N ALA A 17 -7.64 -12.21 7.56
CA ALA A 17 -6.48 -12.61 8.35
C ALA A 17 -5.50 -13.48 7.57
N SER A 18 -5.99 -14.37 6.69
CA SER A 18 -5.15 -15.24 5.86
C SER A 18 -4.37 -14.41 4.84
N PHE A 19 -5.05 -13.45 4.19
CA PHE A 19 -4.40 -12.51 3.28
C PHE A 19 -3.35 -11.66 4.00
N ARG A 20 -3.68 -11.18 5.21
CA ARG A 20 -2.76 -10.38 6.04
C ARG A 20 -1.48 -11.14 6.38
N GLU A 21 -1.56 -12.42 6.75
CA GLU A 21 -0.36 -13.20 7.04
C GLU A 21 0.46 -13.49 5.77
N ARG A 22 -0.23 -13.71 4.65
CA ARG A 22 0.42 -13.90 3.35
C ARG A 22 1.19 -12.66 2.89
N ILE A 23 0.57 -11.47 2.91
CA ILE A 23 1.22 -10.24 2.46
C ILE A 23 2.36 -9.79 3.39
N LYS A 24 2.31 -10.13 4.68
CA LYS A 24 3.45 -9.91 5.59
C LYS A 24 4.62 -10.84 5.29
N SER A 25 4.34 -12.09 4.91
CA SER A 25 5.37 -13.11 4.66
C SER A 25 6.01 -12.93 3.29
N ASN A 26 5.19 -12.68 2.27
CA ASN A 26 5.64 -12.46 0.90
C ASN A 26 4.77 -11.39 0.21
N PRO A 27 5.13 -10.10 0.38
CA PRO A 27 4.31 -8.99 -0.09
C PRO A 27 4.23 -8.90 -1.62
N LEU A 28 5.28 -9.27 -2.34
CA LEU A 28 5.31 -9.19 -3.81
C LEU A 28 4.38 -10.23 -4.43
N ASP A 29 4.49 -11.49 -4.02
CA ASP A 29 3.63 -12.56 -4.54
C ASP A 29 2.15 -12.29 -4.21
N ALA A 30 1.87 -11.76 -3.00
CA ALA A 30 0.50 -11.48 -2.57
C ALA A 30 -0.21 -10.42 -3.42
N ILE A 31 0.53 -9.47 -4.02
CA ILE A 31 -0.03 -8.40 -4.85
C ILE A 31 -0.09 -8.78 -6.34
N GLU A 32 0.66 -9.79 -6.78
CA GLU A 32 0.62 -10.26 -8.19
C GLU A 32 -0.72 -10.88 -8.58
N GLU A 33 -1.49 -11.38 -7.60
CA GLU A 33 -2.86 -11.88 -7.82
C GLU A 33 -3.85 -10.77 -8.22
N PHE A 34 -3.47 -9.50 -8.09
CA PHE A 34 -4.28 -8.36 -8.45
C PHE A 34 -3.81 -7.79 -9.78
N ALA A 35 -4.77 -7.38 -10.62
CA ALA A 35 -4.50 -6.68 -11.86
C ALA A 35 -4.10 -5.23 -11.59
N LEU A 36 -2.87 -5.02 -11.11
CA LEU A 36 -2.26 -3.72 -10.88
C LEU A 36 -1.62 -3.18 -12.16
N SER A 37 -1.76 -1.88 -12.40
CA SER A 37 -0.96 -1.21 -13.42
C SER A 37 0.52 -1.17 -13.00
N PRO A 38 1.47 -0.96 -13.93
CA PRO A 38 2.87 -0.79 -13.58
C PRO A 38 3.10 0.37 -12.59
N GLU A 39 2.36 1.46 -12.75
CA GLU A 39 2.43 2.64 -11.88
C GLU A 39 1.92 2.31 -10.46
N GLU A 40 0.82 1.56 -10.35
CA GLU A 40 0.27 1.13 -9.07
C GLU A 40 1.21 0.15 -8.35
N LYS A 41 1.79 -0.81 -9.09
CA LYS A 41 2.74 -1.78 -8.55
C LYS A 41 4.00 -1.07 -8.04
N ASP A 42 4.53 -0.13 -8.81
CA ASP A 42 5.72 0.64 -8.43
C ASP A 42 5.47 1.49 -7.18
N ALA A 43 4.37 2.25 -7.14
CA ALA A 43 4.00 3.06 -5.98
C ALA A 43 3.76 2.21 -4.72
N LEU A 44 3.15 1.03 -4.87
CA LEU A 44 2.93 0.12 -3.75
C LEU A 44 4.24 -0.48 -3.23
N THR A 45 5.10 -0.97 -4.12
CA THR A 45 6.33 -1.69 -3.76
C THR A 45 7.44 -0.78 -3.24
N SER A 46 7.52 0.45 -3.75
CA SER A 46 8.39 1.50 -3.21
C SER A 46 7.89 2.09 -1.88
N GLY A 47 6.60 1.88 -1.56
CA GLY A 47 5.97 2.51 -0.40
C GLY A 47 5.78 4.02 -0.59
N ASP A 48 5.50 4.45 -1.82
CA ASP A 48 5.16 5.82 -2.18
C ASP A 48 3.72 6.16 -1.76
N VAL A 49 3.56 6.53 -0.49
CA VAL A 49 2.25 6.87 0.09
C VAL A 49 1.66 8.11 -0.59
N GLU A 50 2.49 9.06 -1.04
CA GLU A 50 2.02 10.27 -1.72
C GLU A 50 1.43 9.94 -3.09
N ALA A 51 2.14 9.13 -3.89
CA ALA A 51 1.68 8.70 -5.20
C ALA A 51 0.36 7.91 -5.08
N LEU A 52 0.28 6.95 -4.15
CA LEU A 52 -0.95 6.19 -3.92
C LEU A 52 -2.12 7.09 -3.49
N PHE A 53 -1.86 8.12 -2.68
CA PHE A 53 -2.87 9.11 -2.29
C PHE A 53 -3.33 9.94 -3.50
N LYS A 54 -2.39 10.43 -4.32
CA LYS A 54 -2.67 11.19 -5.55
C LYS A 54 -3.41 10.35 -6.60
N MET A 55 -3.18 9.04 -6.65
CA MET A 55 -3.91 8.08 -7.50
C MET A 55 -5.36 7.87 -7.04
N GLY A 56 -5.73 8.36 -5.85
CA GLY A 56 -7.09 8.33 -5.32
C GLY A 56 -7.35 7.25 -4.27
N VAL A 57 -6.31 6.61 -3.73
CA VAL A 57 -6.48 5.71 -2.57
C VAL A 57 -6.85 6.55 -1.34
N HIS A 58 -7.91 6.14 -0.65
CA HIS A 58 -8.37 6.86 0.53
C HIS A 58 -7.33 6.77 1.67
N ALA A 59 -7.05 7.88 2.34
CA ALA A 59 -6.03 7.96 3.41
C ALA A 59 -6.27 6.97 4.56
N PHE A 60 -7.53 6.62 4.84
CA PHE A 60 -7.86 5.57 5.82
C PHE A 60 -7.28 4.19 5.43
N LEU A 61 -7.35 3.82 4.15
CA LEU A 61 -6.82 2.57 3.63
C LEU A 61 -5.29 2.58 3.63
N LEU A 62 -4.68 3.70 3.23
CA LEU A 62 -3.23 3.88 3.25
C LEU A 62 -2.62 3.74 4.65
N ASN A 63 -3.38 4.10 5.70
CA ASN A 63 -2.94 3.88 7.07
C ASN A 63 -2.70 2.38 7.40
N GLY A 64 -3.29 1.46 6.62
CA GLY A 64 -2.98 0.03 6.70
C GLY A 64 -1.49 -0.28 6.47
N LEU A 65 -0.81 0.46 5.59
CA LEU A 65 0.63 0.30 5.32
C LEU A 65 1.45 0.50 6.59
N SER A 66 1.20 1.61 7.30
CA SER A 66 1.94 1.97 8.53
C SER A 66 1.59 1.05 9.70
N ARG A 67 0.34 0.60 9.79
CA ARG A 67 -0.14 -0.31 10.84
C ARG A 67 0.49 -1.69 10.73
N HIS A 68 0.66 -2.18 9.50
CA HIS A 68 1.22 -3.50 9.22
C HIS A 68 2.70 -3.48 8.83
N GLN A 69 3.32 -2.30 8.81
CA GLN A 69 4.73 -2.09 8.45
C GLN A 69 5.09 -2.71 7.07
N LEU A 70 4.24 -2.50 6.08
CA LEU A 70 4.41 -3.05 4.74
C LEU A 70 5.18 -2.09 3.84
N PHE A 71 5.95 -2.64 2.89
CA PHE A 71 6.68 -1.89 1.86
C PHE A 71 7.56 -0.74 2.43
N GLY A 72 8.17 -0.98 3.59
CA GLY A 72 9.04 0.01 4.25
C GLY A 72 8.30 1.22 4.86
N VAL A 73 6.97 1.22 4.88
CA VAL A 73 6.17 2.26 5.50
C VAL A 73 5.98 1.93 6.98
N THR A 74 6.41 2.82 7.86
CA THR A 74 6.26 2.71 9.31
C THR A 74 5.33 3.80 9.83
N ARG A 75 4.96 3.74 11.11
CA ARG A 75 4.18 4.82 11.74
C ARG A 75 4.92 6.16 11.76
N GLU A 76 6.25 6.13 11.73
CA GLU A 76 7.09 7.33 11.81
C GLU A 76 7.18 8.03 10.44
N ASN A 77 7.30 7.26 9.36
CA ASN A 77 7.47 7.83 8.01
C ASN A 77 6.15 8.03 7.24
N TYR A 78 5.03 7.45 7.70
CA TYR A 78 3.74 7.56 7.00
C TYR A 78 3.27 9.00 6.81
N PHE A 79 3.23 9.80 7.87
CA PHE A 79 2.77 11.20 7.80
C PHE A 79 3.72 12.10 6.99
N PRO A 80 5.05 11.99 7.14
CA PRO A 80 5.99 12.67 6.23
C PRO A 80 5.77 12.27 4.76
N ARG A 81 5.63 10.97 4.47
CA ARG A 81 5.45 10.48 3.09
C ARG A 81 4.13 10.92 2.47
N ILE A 82 2.99 10.79 3.15
CA ILE A 82 1.70 11.23 2.57
C ILE A 82 1.64 12.74 2.29
N ARG A 83 2.48 13.54 2.99
CA ARG A 83 2.61 14.98 2.79
C ARG A 83 3.68 15.35 1.74
N GLY A 84 4.35 14.38 1.14
CA GLY A 84 5.47 14.60 0.22
C GLY A 84 6.73 15.18 0.87
N GLN A 85 6.88 15.04 2.19
CA GLN A 85 8.03 15.54 2.95
C GLN A 85 9.17 14.52 3.03
N GLU A 86 8.89 13.26 2.72
CA GLU A 86 9.87 12.17 2.67
C GLU A 86 9.55 11.31 1.45
N SER A 87 10.56 11.01 0.64
CA SER A 87 10.41 10.12 -0.51
C SER A 87 10.61 8.65 -0.10
N PRO A 88 9.96 7.69 -0.78
CA PRO A 88 10.32 6.29 -0.67
C PRO A 88 11.81 6.07 -0.99
N ARG A 89 12.43 5.08 -0.34
CA ARG A 89 13.84 4.72 -0.51
C ARG A 89 14.00 3.54 -1.43
#